data_AF-A0A0C9ZS14-F1
#
_entry.id   AF-A0A0C9ZS14-F1
#
_cell.length_a   1.000
_cell.length_b   1.000
_cell.length_c   1.000
_cell.angle_alpha   90.00
_cell.angle_beta   90.00
_cell.angle_gamma   90.00
#
_symmetry.space_group_name_H-M   'P 1'
#
loop_
_entity.id
_entity.type
_entity.pdbx_description
1 polymer ?
#
loop_
_entity_poly.entity_id
_entity_poly.type
_entity_poly.pdbx_seq_one_letter_code
_entity_poly.pdbx_strand_id
1 'polypeptide(L)'
;MNYRIGVPSSSSHHTGRSWAMHSAQSGSTSQAFQGHWSALPASPLSQIPNTPLLHPVSLPHPNATSHQSHMSFLHSLLSYGPNLRFNVTRDLSHVQLRPGCPSTMLQGLAVQPPVSHMIITIPELPAWVIEVVNPRGVTVNNVLAMICETLNQSVASHEMQRSSRAVNAAIDSSRARSRADPREHTQGVKRVDFLGPKVFFTGLARARDGSDSWEIHFAQNV
;
A
#
# COMPACT_ATOMS: atom_id res chain seq x y z
N MET A 1 -8.77 -1.97 -63.39
CA MET A 1 -7.95 -1.02 -62.60
C MET A 1 -7.27 -1.84 -61.51
N ASN A 2 -5.99 -2.14 -61.68
CA ASN A 2 -5.23 -3.03 -60.80
C ASN A 2 -4.35 -2.20 -59.87
N TYR A 3 -4.62 -2.20 -58.57
CA TYR A 3 -3.77 -1.58 -57.56
C TYR A 3 -2.84 -2.62 -56.94
N ARG A 4 -1.55 -2.43 -57.19
CA ARG A 4 -0.43 -3.20 -56.67
C ARG A 4 -0.11 -2.68 -55.26
N ILE A 5 -0.35 -3.48 -54.23
CA ILE A 5 -0.01 -3.16 -52.84
C ILE A 5 1.48 -3.45 -52.64
N GLY A 6 2.28 -2.40 -52.45
CA GLY A 6 3.69 -2.49 -52.08
C GLY A 6 3.84 -2.65 -50.57
N VAL A 7 4.53 -3.70 -50.15
CA VAL A 7 4.92 -3.97 -48.76
C VAL A 7 6.29 -3.33 -48.51
N PRO A 8 6.46 -2.46 -47.50
CA PRO A 8 7.79 -2.06 -47.08
C PRO A 8 8.37 -3.07 -46.08
N SER A 9 9.40 -3.79 -46.53
CA SER A 9 10.33 -4.54 -45.68
C SER A 9 11.25 -3.57 -44.94
N SER A 10 11.14 -3.49 -43.61
CA SER A 10 12.13 -2.79 -42.79
C SER A 10 12.97 -3.79 -42.01
N SER A 11 14.26 -3.74 -42.32
CA SER A 11 15.34 -4.59 -41.86
C SER A 11 15.72 -4.33 -40.41
N SER A 12 15.93 -5.43 -39.68
CA SER A 12 16.39 -5.50 -38.30
C SER A 12 17.90 -5.26 -38.20
N HIS A 13 18.33 -4.27 -37.41
CA HIS A 13 19.71 -4.18 -36.94
C HIS A 13 19.74 -4.31 -35.41
N HIS A 14 20.17 -5.50 -34.97
CA HIS A 14 20.47 -5.80 -33.57
C HIS A 14 21.92 -5.41 -33.28
N THR A 15 22.14 -4.35 -32.50
CA THR A 15 23.44 -4.06 -31.88
C THR A 15 23.47 -4.67 -30.49
N GLY A 16 24.14 -5.82 -30.38
CA GLY A 16 24.44 -6.46 -29.11
C GLY A 16 25.42 -5.63 -28.29
N ARG A 17 25.00 -5.17 -27.11
CA ARG A 17 25.89 -4.67 -26.07
C ARG A 17 25.99 -5.71 -24.96
N SER A 18 27.13 -6.40 -24.94
CA SER A 18 27.58 -7.24 -23.85
C SER A 18 28.08 -6.35 -22.71
N TRP A 19 27.52 -6.50 -21.52
CA TRP A 19 28.02 -5.88 -20.30
C TRP A 19 28.60 -6.96 -19.41
N ALA A 20 29.93 -6.92 -19.25
CA ALA A 20 30.67 -7.77 -18.34
C ALA A 20 30.27 -7.47 -16.89
N MET A 21 29.93 -8.53 -16.15
CA MET A 21 29.71 -8.50 -14.71
C MET A 21 31.04 -8.35 -13.98
N HIS A 22 31.20 -7.28 -13.21
CA HIS A 22 32.21 -7.22 -12.16
C HIS A 22 31.54 -7.50 -10.81
N SER A 23 31.78 -8.69 -10.29
CA SER A 23 31.39 -9.11 -8.94
C SER A 23 32.32 -8.47 -7.91
N ALA A 24 31.85 -7.46 -7.19
CA ALA A 24 32.54 -6.96 -5.99
C ALA A 24 32.00 -7.73 -4.77
N GLN A 25 32.84 -8.59 -4.21
CA GLN A 25 32.64 -9.19 -2.90
C GLN A 25 32.92 -8.14 -1.83
N SER A 26 31.90 -7.76 -1.07
CA SER A 26 32.05 -6.99 0.17
C SER A 26 31.69 -7.89 1.35
N GLY A 27 32.70 -8.46 1.99
CA GLY A 27 32.57 -9.04 3.31
C GLY A 27 32.43 -7.94 4.36
N SER A 28 31.43 -8.06 5.23
CA SER A 28 31.30 -7.18 6.39
C SER A 28 30.83 -8.02 7.57
N THR A 29 31.81 -8.32 8.43
CA THR A 29 31.69 -9.01 9.70
C THR A 29 31.07 -8.07 10.73
N SER A 30 29.80 -8.26 11.07
CA SER A 30 29.17 -7.55 12.19
C SER A 30 29.39 -8.33 13.48
N GLN A 31 30.28 -7.82 14.33
CA GLN A 31 30.44 -8.26 15.71
C GLN A 31 29.21 -7.84 16.53
N ALA A 32 28.56 -8.82 17.15
CA ALA A 32 27.48 -8.59 18.10
C ALA A 32 28.05 -8.18 19.46
N PHE A 33 27.76 -6.96 19.90
CA PHE A 33 27.99 -6.52 21.29
C PHE A 33 26.86 -7.05 22.18
N GLN A 34 27.16 -8.11 22.94
CA GLN A 34 26.31 -8.59 24.04
C GLN A 34 26.57 -7.74 25.28
N GLY A 35 25.72 -6.74 25.53
CA GLY A 35 25.69 -6.01 26.79
C GLY A 35 24.90 -6.78 27.84
N HIS A 36 25.60 -7.44 28.76
CA HIS A 36 25.02 -8.04 29.96
C HIS A 36 24.72 -6.94 30.99
N TRP A 37 23.43 -6.68 31.27
CA TRP A 37 23.00 -5.86 32.40
C TRP A 37 22.79 -6.76 33.61
N SER A 38 23.75 -6.77 34.53
CA SER A 38 23.62 -7.46 35.81
C SER A 38 22.67 -6.68 36.72
N ALA A 39 21.50 -7.25 37.00
CA ALA A 39 20.56 -6.72 37.98
C ALA A 39 21.14 -6.89 39.40
N LEU A 40 21.23 -5.78 40.15
CA LEU A 40 21.63 -5.80 41.55
C LEU A 40 20.50 -6.36 42.43
N PRO A 41 20.82 -7.17 43.46
CA PRO A 41 19.85 -7.68 44.41
C PRO A 41 19.30 -6.56 45.30
N ALA A 42 17.97 -6.49 45.40
CA ALA A 42 17.28 -5.56 46.29
C ALA A 42 17.45 -5.98 47.76
N SER A 43 18.03 -5.10 48.57
CA SER A 43 18.17 -5.29 50.01
C SER A 43 16.81 -5.14 50.72
N PRO A 44 16.49 -6.00 51.71
CA PRO A 44 15.28 -5.85 52.52
C PRO A 44 15.42 -4.67 53.49
N LEU A 45 14.49 -3.71 53.42
CA LEU A 45 14.39 -2.59 54.35
C LEU A 45 13.82 -3.07 55.70
N SER A 46 14.62 -2.90 56.75
CA SER A 46 14.22 -3.11 58.15
C SER A 46 13.10 -2.16 58.55
N GLN A 47 11.99 -2.71 59.03
CA GLN A 47 10.83 -1.97 59.51
C GLN A 47 11.15 -1.27 60.84
N ILE A 48 11.11 0.05 60.85
CA ILE A 48 11.20 0.87 62.05
C ILE A 48 9.78 1.02 62.61
N PRO A 49 9.50 0.57 63.86
CA PRO A 49 8.21 0.75 64.48
C PRO A 49 8.09 2.19 65.03
N ASN A 50 6.96 2.86 64.74
CA ASN A 50 6.52 4.17 65.27
C ASN A 50 6.80 5.43 64.44
N THR A 51 6.86 5.36 63.11
CA THR A 51 6.70 6.57 62.29
C THR A 51 5.21 6.89 62.05
N PRO A 52 4.78 8.15 62.25
CA PRO A 52 3.40 8.57 61.95
C PRO A 52 3.10 8.38 60.46
N LEU A 53 1.96 7.75 60.19
CA LEU A 53 1.46 7.40 58.85
C LEU A 53 1.17 8.68 58.04
N LEU A 54 2.17 9.21 57.34
CA LEU A 54 1.96 10.28 56.37
C LEU A 54 1.33 9.68 55.11
N HIS A 55 0.07 10.03 54.85
CA HIS A 55 -0.63 9.67 53.63
C HIS A 55 0.16 10.23 52.42
N PRO A 56 0.71 9.37 51.53
CA PRO A 56 1.37 9.84 50.34
C PRO A 56 0.33 10.50 49.42
N VAL A 57 0.49 11.79 49.17
CA VAL A 57 -0.30 12.52 48.18
C VAL A 57 0.09 11.97 46.81
N SER A 58 -0.86 11.35 46.11
CA SER A 58 -0.66 10.87 44.75
C SER A 58 -0.38 12.07 43.83
N LEU A 59 0.87 12.24 43.43
CA LEU A 59 1.23 13.21 42.41
C LEU A 59 0.59 12.78 41.07
N PRO A 60 0.08 13.72 40.25
CA PRO A 60 -0.37 13.42 38.90
C PRO A 60 0.79 12.79 38.14
N HIS A 61 0.67 11.50 37.82
CA HIS A 61 1.68 10.77 37.06
C HIS A 61 1.65 11.30 35.63
N PRO A 62 2.70 11.99 35.13
CA PRO A 62 2.66 12.62 33.80
C PRO A 62 2.58 11.63 32.63
N ASN A 63 2.72 10.32 32.87
CA ASN A 63 3.04 9.35 31.80
C ASN A 63 2.23 8.05 31.82
N ALA A 64 1.08 8.01 32.51
CA ALA A 64 0.15 6.90 32.34
C ALA A 64 -0.84 7.17 31.20
N THR A 65 -0.35 7.61 30.03
CA THR A 65 -1.11 7.37 28.79
C THR A 65 -1.03 5.88 28.53
N SER A 66 -1.91 5.12 29.18
CA SER A 66 -2.29 3.80 28.71
C SER A 66 -2.57 3.98 27.22
N HIS A 67 -1.71 3.40 26.38
CA HIS A 67 -1.96 3.23 24.97
C HIS A 67 -3.17 2.30 24.84
N GLN A 68 -4.36 2.85 25.11
CA GLN A 68 -5.60 2.28 24.61
C GLN A 68 -5.40 2.31 23.10
N SER A 69 -5.04 1.16 22.54
CA SER A 69 -5.10 0.90 21.13
C SER A 69 -6.57 1.08 20.75
N HIS A 70 -6.92 2.30 20.40
CA HIS A 70 -8.24 2.62 19.89
C HIS A 70 -8.39 1.78 18.62
N MET A 71 -9.15 0.69 18.76
CA MET A 71 -9.48 -0.20 17.66
C MET A 71 -10.16 0.65 16.59
N SER A 72 -9.43 0.95 15.52
CA SER A 72 -9.96 1.71 14.41
C SER A 72 -10.84 0.77 13.58
N PHE A 73 -12.13 1.11 13.47
CA PHE A 73 -13.08 0.35 12.68
C PHE A 73 -13.07 0.84 11.25
N LEU A 74 -12.79 -0.05 10.31
CA LEU A 74 -12.85 0.24 8.88
C LEU A 74 -14.29 0.23 8.38
N HIS A 75 -14.64 1.14 7.48
CA HIS A 75 -15.95 1.20 6.84
C HIS A 75 -16.25 -0.11 6.07
N SER A 76 -17.49 -0.60 6.14
CA SER A 76 -17.89 -1.90 5.57
C SER A 76 -17.78 -2.03 4.04
N LEU A 77 -17.65 -0.90 3.32
CA LEU A 77 -17.35 -0.85 1.89
C LEU A 77 -15.86 -1.03 1.58
N LEU A 78 -14.99 -0.69 2.52
CA LEU A 78 -13.54 -0.86 2.41
C LEU A 78 -13.08 -2.17 3.05
N SER A 79 -13.86 -2.75 3.97
CA SER A 79 -13.60 -4.10 4.49
C SER A 79 -13.78 -5.16 3.41
N TYR A 80 -13.14 -6.31 3.60
CA TYR A 80 -13.37 -7.48 2.76
C TYR A 80 -14.85 -7.88 2.73
N GLY A 81 -15.43 -7.89 1.54
CA GLY A 81 -16.82 -8.35 1.35
C GLY A 81 -17.41 -8.03 -0.02
N PRO A 82 -18.64 -8.49 -0.29
CA PRO A 82 -19.32 -8.31 -1.56
C PRO A 82 -20.06 -6.95 -1.66
N ASN A 83 -19.79 -6.01 -0.76
CA ASN A 83 -20.56 -4.76 -0.68
C ASN A 83 -20.16 -3.75 -1.76
N LEU A 84 -18.93 -3.87 -2.26
CA LEU A 84 -18.33 -2.97 -3.24
C LEU A 84 -17.64 -3.80 -4.31
N ARG A 85 -17.93 -3.52 -5.58
CA ARG A 85 -17.19 -4.03 -6.73
C ARG A 85 -16.57 -2.86 -7.46
N PHE A 86 -15.25 -2.79 -7.43
CA PHE A 86 -14.48 -1.70 -8.01
C PHE A 86 -13.32 -2.25 -8.83
N ASN A 87 -13.34 -1.96 -10.14
CA ASN A 87 -12.22 -2.25 -11.03
C ASN A 87 -11.32 -1.01 -11.10
N VAL A 88 -10.08 -1.13 -10.62
CA VAL A 88 -9.16 0.02 -10.51
C VAL A 88 -8.67 0.55 -11.86
N THR A 89 -8.93 -0.16 -12.97
CA THR A 89 -8.63 0.34 -14.32
C THR A 89 -9.71 1.26 -14.86
N ARG A 90 -10.85 1.41 -14.16
CA ARG A 90 -11.99 2.22 -14.60
C ARG A 90 -12.18 3.43 -13.70
N ASP A 91 -12.89 4.42 -14.25
CA ASP A 91 -13.31 5.60 -13.51
C ASP A 91 -14.25 5.25 -12.33
N LEU A 92 -14.26 6.10 -11.30
CA LEU A 92 -15.10 5.90 -10.10
C LEU A 92 -16.60 5.85 -10.40
N SER A 93 -17.06 6.43 -11.52
CA SER A 93 -18.43 6.29 -12.00
C SER A 93 -18.85 4.84 -12.27
N HIS A 94 -17.89 3.93 -12.45
CA HIS A 94 -18.13 2.50 -12.68
C HIS A 94 -18.11 1.67 -11.39
N VAL A 95 -17.96 2.31 -10.23
CA VAL A 95 -18.07 1.63 -8.93
C VAL A 95 -19.48 1.07 -8.78
N GLN A 96 -19.58 -0.23 -8.53
CA GLN A 96 -20.84 -0.91 -8.30
C GLN A 96 -20.99 -1.23 -6.81
N LEU A 97 -22.03 -0.70 -6.19
CA LEU A 97 -22.42 -1.06 -4.85
C LEU A 97 -23.38 -2.25 -4.87
N ARG A 98 -23.38 -3.05 -3.81
CA ARG A 98 -24.36 -4.11 -3.63
C ARG A 98 -25.78 -3.53 -3.67
N PRO A 99 -26.78 -4.25 -4.25
CA PRO A 99 -28.17 -3.82 -4.21
C PRO A 99 -28.63 -3.51 -2.78
N GLY A 100 -29.25 -2.34 -2.59
CA GLY A 100 -29.69 -1.83 -1.29
C GLY A 100 -28.68 -0.91 -0.58
N CYS A 101 -27.43 -0.83 -1.05
CA CYS A 101 -26.46 0.16 -0.55
C CYS A 101 -26.62 1.50 -1.30
N PRO A 102 -26.96 2.61 -0.63
CA PRO A 102 -27.07 3.90 -1.29
C PRO A 102 -25.68 4.47 -1.65
N SER A 103 -25.59 5.23 -2.74
CA SER A 103 -24.35 5.88 -3.19
C SER A 103 -23.78 6.87 -2.17
N THR A 104 -24.62 7.40 -1.28
CA THR A 104 -24.20 8.27 -0.17
C THR A 104 -23.25 7.57 0.81
N MET A 105 -23.21 6.23 0.85
CA MET A 105 -22.23 5.49 1.65
C MET A 105 -20.78 5.74 1.22
N LEU A 106 -20.55 6.13 -0.05
CA LEU A 106 -19.21 6.52 -0.51
C LEU A 106 -18.72 7.81 0.15
N GLN A 107 -19.63 8.68 0.61
CA GLN A 107 -19.29 9.89 1.34
C GLN A 107 -19.08 9.64 2.85
N GLY A 108 -19.32 8.40 3.32
CA GLY A 108 -19.05 8.00 4.70
C GLY A 108 -17.56 8.04 5.03
N LEU A 109 -17.26 8.24 6.32
CA LEU A 109 -15.89 8.17 6.83
C LEU A 109 -15.30 6.78 6.59
N ALA A 110 -14.05 6.72 6.12
CA ALA A 110 -13.35 5.48 5.82
C ALA A 110 -13.03 4.67 7.08
N VAL A 111 -12.76 5.37 8.20
CA VAL A 111 -12.43 4.77 9.50
C VAL A 111 -13.15 5.50 10.63
N GLN A 112 -13.40 4.78 11.72
CA GLN A 112 -13.94 5.32 12.96
C GLN A 112 -13.01 4.94 14.14
N PRO A 113 -12.49 5.92 14.90
CA PRO A 113 -12.71 7.37 14.79
C PRO A 113 -12.19 8.00 13.48
N PRO A 114 -12.74 9.15 13.04
CA PRO A 114 -12.28 9.83 11.82
C PRO A 114 -10.80 10.19 11.90
N VAL A 115 -10.05 9.90 10.85
CA VAL A 115 -8.63 10.30 10.71
C VAL A 115 -8.48 11.28 9.56
N SER A 116 -7.52 12.21 9.67
CA SER A 116 -7.22 13.17 8.61
C SER A 116 -6.22 12.65 7.57
N HIS A 117 -5.53 11.55 7.89
CA HIS A 117 -4.45 10.99 7.11
C HIS A 117 -4.50 9.46 7.19
N MET A 118 -4.36 8.78 6.05
CA MET A 118 -4.40 7.33 5.95
C MET A 118 -3.34 6.86 4.95
N ILE A 119 -2.50 5.91 5.38
CA ILE A 119 -1.48 5.28 4.56
C ILE A 119 -1.96 3.92 4.10
N ILE A 120 -1.90 3.66 2.79
CA ILE A 120 -2.27 2.38 2.19
C ILE A 120 -1.05 1.82 1.44
N THR A 121 -0.70 0.56 1.70
CA THR A 121 0.43 -0.15 1.10
C THR A 121 -0.07 -1.31 0.25
N ILE A 122 0.65 -1.61 -0.84
CA ILE A 122 0.35 -2.75 -1.70
C ILE A 122 1.36 -3.87 -1.38
N PRO A 123 0.96 -4.98 -0.73
CA PRO A 123 1.91 -6.00 -0.29
C PRO A 123 2.81 -6.57 -1.40
N GLU A 124 2.26 -6.73 -2.60
CA GLU A 124 2.98 -7.25 -3.77
C GLU A 124 3.93 -6.20 -4.39
N LEU A 125 3.77 -4.91 -4.03
CA LEU A 125 4.41 -3.76 -4.66
C LEU A 125 4.80 -2.70 -3.60
N PRO A 126 5.70 -3.01 -2.67
CA PRO A 126 5.99 -2.19 -1.50
C PRO A 126 6.63 -0.83 -1.81
N ALA A 127 7.12 -0.64 -3.05
CA ALA A 127 7.65 0.64 -3.49
C ALA A 127 6.56 1.72 -3.66
N TRP A 128 5.28 1.33 -3.72
CA TRP A 128 4.16 2.24 -3.93
C TRP A 128 3.31 2.35 -2.67
N VAL A 129 3.33 3.54 -2.10
CA VAL A 129 2.51 3.94 -0.97
C VAL A 129 1.46 4.92 -1.46
N ILE A 130 0.22 4.68 -1.07
CA ILE A 130 -0.93 5.53 -1.40
C ILE A 130 -1.25 6.33 -0.15
N GLU A 131 -1.06 7.65 -0.23
CA GLU A 131 -1.32 8.59 0.85
C GLU A 131 -2.66 9.27 0.63
N VAL A 132 -3.56 9.17 1.61
CA VAL A 132 -4.88 9.80 1.55
C VAL A 132 -4.99 10.85 2.65
N VAL A 133 -5.06 12.13 2.26
CA VAL A 133 -5.16 13.26 3.19
C VAL A 133 -6.50 13.97 3.02
N ASN A 134 -7.23 14.13 4.11
CA ASN A 134 -8.42 14.98 4.18
C ASN A 134 -8.56 15.58 5.59
N PRO A 135 -8.32 16.90 5.77
CA PRO A 135 -8.41 17.56 7.08
C PRO A 135 -9.76 17.41 7.80
N ARG A 136 -10.83 17.11 7.05
CA ARG A 136 -12.20 16.94 7.60
C ARG A 136 -12.55 15.48 7.93
N GLY A 137 -11.63 14.55 7.70
CA GLY A 137 -11.85 13.11 7.83
C GLY A 137 -11.80 12.41 6.47
N VAL A 138 -10.96 11.38 6.35
CA VAL A 138 -10.84 10.55 5.16
C VAL A 138 -12.16 9.81 4.91
N THR A 139 -12.73 9.96 3.72
CA THR A 139 -13.96 9.27 3.29
C THR A 139 -13.65 8.06 2.41
N VAL A 140 -14.61 7.15 2.27
CA VAL A 140 -14.52 6.01 1.33
C VAL A 140 -14.21 6.49 -0.09
N ASN A 141 -14.87 7.55 -0.55
CA ASN A 141 -14.63 8.14 -1.86
C ASN A 141 -13.20 8.67 -2.02
N ASN A 142 -12.63 9.31 -0.98
CA ASN A 142 -11.22 9.76 -1.03
C ASN A 142 -10.27 8.58 -1.20
N VAL A 143 -10.51 7.49 -0.47
CA VAL A 143 -9.69 6.27 -0.54
C VAL A 143 -9.72 5.68 -1.94
N LEU A 144 -10.92 5.44 -2.50
CA LEU A 144 -11.06 4.86 -3.84
C LEU A 144 -10.46 5.75 -4.93
N ALA A 145 -10.65 7.08 -4.82
CA ALA A 145 -10.09 8.05 -5.75
C ALA A 145 -8.56 8.02 -5.75
N MET A 146 -7.94 8.07 -4.57
CA MET A 146 -6.48 8.03 -4.46
C MET A 146 -5.89 6.70 -4.94
N ILE A 147 -6.59 5.57 -4.71
CA ILE A 147 -6.20 4.27 -5.26
C ILE A 147 -6.20 4.31 -6.79
N CYS A 148 -7.29 4.80 -7.39
CA CYS A 148 -7.42 4.91 -8.84
C CYS A 148 -6.33 5.81 -9.43
N GLU A 149 -6.17 7.01 -8.88
CA GLU A 149 -5.20 7.99 -9.35
C GLU A 149 -3.77 7.44 -9.26
N THR A 150 -3.38 6.91 -8.10
CA THR A 150 -2.01 6.43 -7.87
C THR A 150 -1.68 5.24 -8.78
N LEU A 151 -2.61 4.30 -8.96
CA LEU A 151 -2.39 3.12 -9.81
C LEU A 151 -2.41 3.45 -11.30
N ASN A 152 -3.10 4.52 -11.72
CA ASN A 152 -3.15 4.94 -13.11
C ASN A 152 -1.96 5.82 -13.54
N GLN A 153 -1.05 6.17 -12.63
CA GLN A 153 0.19 6.87 -12.96
C GLN A 153 1.15 5.96 -13.76
N SER A 154 1.86 6.57 -14.71
CA SER A 154 2.94 5.92 -15.46
C SER A 154 4.11 5.58 -14.55
N VAL A 155 4.75 4.43 -14.79
CA VAL A 155 5.88 3.96 -13.99
C VAL A 155 7.16 4.61 -14.47
N ALA A 156 7.91 5.21 -13.55
CA ALA A 156 9.23 5.78 -13.85
C ALA A 156 10.28 4.67 -14.05
N SER A 157 11.32 4.94 -14.84
CA SER A 157 12.36 3.96 -15.15
C SER A 157 13.04 3.33 -13.93
N HIS A 158 13.23 4.11 -12.85
CA HIS A 158 13.85 3.62 -11.62
C HIS A 158 12.91 2.71 -10.79
N GLU A 159 11.59 2.95 -10.84
CA GLU A 159 10.60 2.08 -10.22
C GLU A 159 10.55 0.73 -10.96
N MET A 160 10.62 0.78 -12.29
CA MET A 160 10.63 -0.42 -13.13
C MET A 160 11.85 -1.31 -12.84
N GLN A 161 13.01 -0.73 -12.57
CA GLN A 161 14.23 -1.49 -12.20
C GLN A 161 14.09 -2.22 -10.85
N ARG A 162 13.38 -1.63 -9.88
CA ARG A 162 13.16 -2.24 -8.55
C ARG A 162 12.23 -3.45 -8.62
N SER A 163 11.34 -3.48 -9.60
CA SER A 163 10.32 -4.53 -9.76
C SER A 163 10.68 -5.55 -10.85
N SER A 164 11.98 -5.87 -11.02
CA SER A 164 12.53 -6.63 -12.17
C SER A 164 11.78 -7.94 -12.50
N ARG A 165 11.29 -8.67 -11.49
CA ARG A 165 10.53 -9.92 -11.67
C ARG A 165 9.14 -9.71 -12.27
N ALA A 166 8.52 -8.55 -12.03
CA ALA A 166 7.15 -8.25 -12.46
C ALA A 166 7.09 -7.42 -13.76
N VAL A 167 8.22 -6.88 -14.23
CA VAL A 167 8.26 -5.99 -15.41
C VAL A 167 7.68 -6.64 -16.66
N ASN A 168 8.07 -7.89 -16.97
CA ASN A 168 7.58 -8.55 -18.18
C ASN A 168 6.06 -8.77 -18.12
N ALA A 169 5.54 -9.20 -16.97
CA ALA A 169 4.10 -9.37 -16.76
C ALA A 169 3.35 -8.02 -16.85
N ALA A 170 3.96 -6.93 -16.37
CA ALA A 170 3.40 -5.58 -16.48
C ALA A 170 3.39 -5.09 -17.94
N ILE A 171 4.45 -5.35 -18.71
CA ILE A 171 4.48 -5.02 -20.15
C ILE A 171 3.39 -5.77 -20.89
N ASP A 172 3.21 -7.07 -20.62
CA ASP A 172 2.16 -7.85 -21.26
C ASP A 172 0.76 -7.40 -20.85
N SER A 173 0.57 -6.99 -19.60
CA SER A 173 -0.69 -6.42 -19.11
C SER A 173 -0.98 -5.05 -19.73
N SER A 174 0.04 -4.19 -19.86
CA SER A 174 -0.04 -2.90 -20.55
C SER A 174 -0.43 -3.07 -22.03
N ARG A 175 0.18 -4.06 -22.71
CA ARG A 175 -0.18 -4.43 -24.08
C ARG A 175 -1.62 -4.95 -24.17
N ALA A 176 -2.04 -5.78 -23.21
CA ALA A 176 -3.39 -6.33 -23.16
C ALA A 176 -4.46 -5.25 -22.95
N ARG A 177 -4.16 -4.27 -22.11
CA ARG A 177 -4.99 -3.08 -21.87
C ARG A 177 -5.10 -2.21 -23.13
N SER A 178 -3.97 -1.91 -23.77
CA SER A 178 -3.89 -1.00 -24.92
C SER A 178 -4.42 -1.55 -26.26
N ARG A 179 -5.01 -2.76 -26.31
CA ARG A 179 -5.20 -3.61 -27.52
C ARG A 179 -5.90 -2.97 -28.74
N ALA A 180 -6.46 -1.77 -28.63
CA ALA A 180 -6.98 -1.03 -29.78
C ALA A 180 -6.93 0.50 -29.65
N ASP A 181 -6.42 1.05 -28.55
CA ASP A 181 -6.40 2.51 -28.33
C ASP A 181 -4.97 3.07 -28.42
N PRO A 182 -4.62 3.76 -29.52
CA PRO A 182 -3.33 4.43 -29.64
C PRO A 182 -3.05 5.42 -28.50
N ARG A 183 -4.09 6.02 -27.91
CA ARG A 183 -3.94 6.97 -26.79
C ARG A 183 -3.43 6.25 -25.55
N GLU A 184 -3.93 5.05 -25.27
CA GLU A 184 -3.44 4.26 -24.15
C GLU A 184 -2.01 3.79 -24.36
N HIS A 185 -1.64 3.47 -25.60
CA HIS A 185 -0.28 3.05 -25.93
C HIS A 185 0.75 4.14 -25.61
N THR A 186 0.41 5.42 -25.86
CA THR A 186 1.31 6.55 -25.55
C THR A 186 1.52 6.80 -24.06
N GLN A 187 0.66 6.26 -23.18
CA GLN A 187 0.80 6.41 -21.73
C GLN A 187 1.82 5.44 -21.12
N GLY A 188 2.24 4.42 -21.89
CA GLY A 188 3.21 3.42 -21.46
C GLY A 188 2.68 2.48 -20.38
N VAL A 189 3.62 1.91 -19.61
CA VAL A 189 3.31 1.02 -18.49
C VAL A 189 2.87 1.86 -17.29
N LYS A 190 1.70 1.53 -16.75
CA LYS A 190 1.13 2.12 -15.54
C LYS A 190 1.35 1.21 -14.34
N ARG A 191 1.28 1.75 -13.12
CA ARG A 191 1.40 0.95 -11.89
C ARG A 191 0.35 -0.16 -11.81
N VAL A 192 -0.87 0.10 -12.30
CA VAL A 192 -1.95 -0.89 -12.38
C VAL A 192 -1.58 -2.12 -13.22
N ASP A 193 -0.71 -1.97 -14.22
CA ASP A 193 -0.29 -3.07 -15.08
C ASP A 193 0.53 -4.12 -14.30
N PHE A 194 1.17 -3.73 -13.20
CA PHE A 194 1.89 -4.64 -12.30
C PHE A 194 0.98 -5.50 -11.43
N LEU A 195 -0.32 -5.19 -11.36
CA LEU A 195 -1.31 -6.06 -10.72
C LEU A 195 -1.70 -7.26 -11.60
N GLY A 196 -1.33 -7.22 -12.89
CA GLY A 196 -1.67 -8.26 -13.86
C GLY A 196 -3.18 -8.48 -13.94
N PRO A 197 -3.69 -9.72 -13.76
CA PRO A 197 -5.12 -9.99 -13.81
C PRO A 197 -5.88 -9.53 -12.56
N LYS A 198 -5.19 -9.17 -11.47
CA LYS A 198 -5.81 -8.81 -10.18
C LYS A 198 -6.21 -7.33 -10.14
N VAL A 199 -7.21 -6.94 -10.93
CA VAL A 199 -7.63 -5.53 -11.06
C VAL A 199 -8.88 -5.15 -10.26
N PHE A 200 -9.47 -6.09 -9.52
CA PHE A 200 -10.63 -5.80 -8.69
C PHE A 200 -10.22 -5.59 -7.24
N PHE A 201 -10.56 -4.42 -6.69
CA PHE A 201 -10.41 -4.14 -5.27
C PHE A 201 -11.29 -5.09 -4.45
N THR A 202 -10.71 -5.74 -3.45
CA THR A 202 -11.45 -6.66 -2.56
C THR A 202 -11.60 -6.13 -1.14
N GLY A 203 -10.73 -5.21 -0.72
CA GLY A 203 -10.79 -4.61 0.60
C GLY A 203 -9.43 -4.07 1.06
N LEU A 204 -9.45 -3.49 2.25
CA LEU A 204 -8.30 -3.10 3.04
C LEU A 204 -8.23 -3.95 4.31
N ALA A 205 -7.02 -4.29 4.72
CA ALA A 205 -6.71 -4.91 6.01
C ALA A 205 -5.78 -4.01 6.82
N ARG A 206 -5.79 -4.12 8.14
CA ARG A 206 -4.77 -3.47 8.97
C ARG A 206 -3.40 -4.13 8.67
N ALA A 207 -2.35 -3.33 8.52
CA ALA A 207 -1.01 -3.85 8.29
C ALA A 207 -0.56 -4.76 9.43
N ARG A 208 0.15 -5.85 9.08
CA ARG A 208 0.55 -6.88 10.06
C ARG A 208 1.73 -6.49 10.95
N ASP A 209 2.46 -5.46 10.55
CA ASP A 209 3.61 -4.92 11.29
C ASP A 209 3.20 -4.07 12.52
N GLY A 210 1.90 -3.91 12.76
CA GLY A 210 1.37 -3.10 13.85
C GLY A 210 1.43 -1.59 13.58
N SER A 211 1.85 -1.18 12.38
CA SER A 211 1.81 0.23 11.97
C SER A 211 0.38 0.74 11.84
N ASP A 212 0.21 2.05 11.83
CA ASP A 212 -1.06 2.71 11.51
C ASP A 212 -1.29 2.81 9.99
N SER A 213 -1.02 1.71 9.28
CA SER A 213 -1.21 1.61 7.84
C SER A 213 -2.17 0.48 7.46
N TRP A 214 -2.62 0.51 6.21
CA TRP A 214 -3.60 -0.42 5.67
C TRP A 214 -3.03 -1.14 4.44
N GLU A 215 -3.17 -2.45 4.38
CA GLU A 215 -2.80 -3.25 3.22
C GLU A 215 -3.99 -3.34 2.26
N ILE A 216 -3.80 -2.97 0.99
CA ILE A 216 -4.82 -3.13 -0.05
C ILE A 216 -4.72 -4.50 -0.71
N HIS A 217 -5.88 -5.09 -1.00
CA HIS A 217 -5.97 -6.38 -1.63
C HIS A 217 -6.77 -6.33 -2.93
N PHE A 218 -6.31 -7.14 -3.88
CA PHE A 218 -6.91 -7.25 -5.20
C PHE A 218 -7.18 -8.72 -5.55
N ALA A 219 -8.18 -8.93 -6.40
CA ALA A 219 -8.50 -10.24 -6.97
C ALA A 219 -8.70 -10.14 -8.48
N GLN A 220 -8.57 -11.30 -9.14
CA GLN A 220 -9.02 -11.48 -10.50
C GLN A 220 -10.55 -11.57 -10.52
N ASN A 221 -11.18 -11.12 -11.61
CA ASN A 221 -12.59 -11.38 -11.83
C ASN A 221 -12.80 -12.89 -11.99
N VAL A 222 -13.42 -13.52 -10.99
CA VAL A 222 -13.85 -14.93 -11.05
C VAL A 222 -15.22 -14.99 -11.72
#